data_AF-A0AAV2HC54-F1
#
_entry.id   AF-A0AAV2HC54-F1
#
_cell.length_a   1.000
_cell.length_b   1.000
_cell.length_c   1.000
_cell.angle_alpha   90.00
_cell.angle_beta   90.00
_cell.angle_gamma   90.00
#
_symmetry.space_group_name_H-M   'P 1'
#
loop_
_entity.id
_entity.type
_entity.pdbx_description
1 polymer ?
#
loop_
_entity_poly.entity_id
_entity_poly.type
_entity_poly.pdbx_seq_one_letter_code
_entity_poly.pdbx_strand_id
1 'polypeptide(L)'
;SDPKHFISLPRTAEAARLAGFSEAFNCSSELSRMFRGISYVKESDQTVALLYDINGYIAGTQSIVPNIVDIHTAINRAPFVSYPEGHALTVYFVNPAIICTTGRTAAEFNEQGTGTRLYLQINPFPDESVILP
;
A
#
# COMPACT_ATOMS: atom_id res chain seq x y z
N SER A 1 -4.96 -26.37 5.56
CA SER A 1 -3.84 -25.71 4.84
C SER A 1 -2.63 -25.77 5.75
N ASP A 2 -1.49 -26.30 5.32
CA ASP A 2 -0.26 -26.30 6.12
C ASP A 2 0.31 -24.86 6.14
N PRO A 3 0.39 -24.18 7.30
CA PRO A 3 0.81 -22.77 7.41
C PRO A 3 2.29 -22.52 7.05
N LYS A 4 3.08 -23.57 6.78
CA LYS A 4 4.54 -23.48 6.54
C LYS A 4 4.97 -22.84 5.22
N HIS A 5 4.04 -22.53 4.31
CA HIS A 5 4.35 -21.98 2.99
C HIS A 5 3.79 -20.58 2.72
N PHE A 6 3.06 -20.00 3.68
CA PHE A 6 2.60 -18.61 3.59
C PHE A 6 3.45 -17.74 4.51
N ILE A 7 4.31 -16.91 3.91
CA ILE A 7 5.06 -15.90 4.66
C ILE A 7 4.04 -14.87 5.16
N SER A 8 3.90 -14.78 6.49
CA SER A 8 3.09 -13.72 7.09
C SER A 8 3.78 -12.39 6.86
N LEU A 9 3.09 -11.45 6.21
CA LEU A 9 3.60 -10.12 5.97
C LEU A 9 3.52 -9.27 7.25
N PRO A 10 4.53 -8.42 7.54
CA PRO A 10 4.54 -7.58 8.73
C PRO A 10 3.34 -6.62 8.77
N ARG A 11 2.57 -6.68 9.86
CA ARG A 11 1.36 -5.86 10.02
C ARG A 11 1.60 -4.51 10.71
N THR A 12 2.81 -4.25 11.16
CA THR A 12 3.27 -2.96 11.68
C THR A 12 4.56 -2.51 11.01
N ALA A 13 4.77 -1.21 10.89
CA ALA A 13 5.99 -0.63 10.32
C ALA A 13 7.24 -0.98 11.15
N GLU A 14 7.10 -1.17 12.46
CA GLU A 14 8.16 -1.70 13.32
C GLU A 14 8.53 -3.13 12.95
N ALA A 15 7.55 -4.03 12.82
CA ALA A 15 7.81 -5.41 12.40
C ALA A 15 8.38 -5.46 10.97
N ALA A 16 7.98 -4.55 10.09
CA ALA A 16 8.52 -4.44 8.73
C ALA A 16 10.01 -4.13 8.75
N ARG A 17 10.42 -3.11 9.54
CA ARG A 17 11.83 -2.76 9.72
C ARG A 17 12.64 -3.93 10.27
N LEU A 18 12.13 -4.61 11.29
CA LEU A 18 12.78 -5.80 11.87
C LEU A 18 12.89 -6.96 10.86
N ALA A 19 11.95 -7.05 9.92
CA ALA A 19 11.95 -8.04 8.84
C ALA A 19 12.79 -7.61 7.61
N GLY A 20 13.54 -6.50 7.69
CA GLY A 20 14.44 -6.02 6.64
C GLY A 20 13.77 -5.18 5.55
N PHE A 21 12.56 -4.67 5.79
CA PHE A 21 11.95 -3.69 4.90
C PHE A 21 12.47 -2.28 5.20
N SER A 22 12.61 -1.48 4.15
CA SER A 22 13.01 -0.06 4.23
C SER A 22 11.93 0.84 3.67
N GLU A 23 11.84 2.06 4.20
CA GLU A 23 10.91 3.08 3.73
C GLU A 23 11.30 3.53 2.31
N ALA A 24 10.33 3.53 1.39
CA ALA A 24 10.46 4.06 0.04
C ALA A 24 9.90 5.49 -0.07
N PHE A 25 8.75 5.74 0.57
CA PHE A 25 8.16 7.07 0.72
C PHE A 25 7.25 7.12 1.95
N ASN A 26 6.90 8.33 2.39
CA ASN A 26 6.01 8.55 3.53
C ASN A 26 4.91 9.58 3.23
N CYS A 27 4.04 9.81 4.22
CA CYS A 27 2.90 10.73 4.11
C CYS A 27 3.28 12.20 3.87
N SER A 28 4.53 12.59 4.11
CA SER A 28 5.04 13.94 3.84
C SER A 28 5.70 14.07 2.46
N SER A 29 5.86 12.97 1.72
CA SER A 29 6.42 12.97 0.37
C SER A 29 5.43 13.50 -0.67
N GLU A 30 5.91 14.00 -1.81
CA GLU A 30 5.03 14.40 -2.92
C GLU A 30 4.22 13.21 -3.49
N LEU A 31 4.77 12.00 -3.42
CA LEU A 31 4.08 10.77 -3.78
C LEU A 31 2.86 10.51 -2.89
N SER A 32 2.82 11.06 -1.66
CA SER A 32 1.68 10.92 -0.77
C SER A 32 0.39 11.52 -1.34
N ARG A 33 0.52 12.48 -2.27
CA ARG A 33 -0.61 13.06 -3.02
C ARG A 33 -1.28 12.05 -3.93
N MET A 34 -0.52 11.10 -4.48
CA MET A 34 -1.01 10.06 -5.38
C MET A 34 -1.29 8.74 -4.66
N PHE A 35 -0.51 8.38 -3.64
CA PHE A 35 -0.62 7.12 -2.94
C PHE A 35 -0.61 7.35 -1.43
N ARG A 36 -1.60 6.85 -0.70
CA ARG A 36 -1.66 7.06 0.75
C ARG A 36 -0.82 6.02 1.50
N GLY A 37 -0.10 6.50 2.49
CA GLY A 37 0.60 5.66 3.46
C GLY A 37 2.10 5.85 3.44
N ILE A 38 2.74 5.18 4.39
CA ILE A 38 4.17 5.04 4.49
C ILE A 38 4.51 3.71 3.82
N SER A 39 5.21 3.79 2.70
CA SER A 39 5.54 2.65 1.85
C SER A 39 6.84 2.01 2.29
N TYR A 40 6.82 0.71 2.48
CA TYR A 40 7.97 -0.11 2.84
C TYR A 40 8.17 -1.21 1.81
N VAL A 41 9.40 -1.35 1.32
CA VAL A 41 9.80 -2.36 0.34
C VAL A 41 10.89 -3.24 0.93
N LYS A 42 10.94 -4.51 0.50
CA LYS A 42 11.97 -5.45 0.96
C LYS A 42 13.11 -5.46 -0.03
N GLU A 43 14.35 -5.34 0.44
CA GLU A 43 15.56 -5.48 -0.41
C GLU A 43 15.55 -4.57 -1.65
N SER A 44 14.91 -3.40 -1.56
CA SER A 44 14.69 -2.45 -2.66
C SER A 44 13.85 -3.01 -3.84
N ASP A 45 13.17 -4.14 -3.65
CA ASP A 45 12.22 -4.69 -4.60
C ASP A 45 10.85 -4.01 -4.45
N GLN A 46 10.51 -3.16 -5.43
CA GLN A 46 9.25 -2.44 -5.49
C GLN A 46 8.08 -3.27 -6.05
N THR A 47 8.30 -4.54 -6.40
CA THR A 47 7.24 -5.43 -6.91
C THR A 47 6.08 -5.56 -5.91
N VAL A 48 6.39 -5.56 -4.61
CA VAL A 48 5.40 -5.50 -3.53
C VAL A 48 5.87 -4.56 -2.44
N ALA A 49 5.17 -3.44 -2.29
CA ALA A 49 5.28 -2.53 -1.17
C ALA A 49 4.14 -2.76 -0.16
N LEU A 50 4.47 -2.64 1.12
CA LEU A 50 3.53 -2.60 2.22
C LEU A 50 3.28 -1.13 2.58
N LEU A 51 2.01 -0.74 2.65
CA LEU A 51 1.62 0.62 3.00
C LEU A 51 1.12 0.63 4.44
N TYR A 52 1.67 1.51 5.27
CA TYR A 52 1.25 1.71 6.67
C TYR A 52 0.55 3.05 6.83
N ASP A 53 -0.41 3.13 7.76
CA ASP A 53 -0.95 4.41 8.20
C ASP A 53 0.08 5.20 9.03
N ILE A 54 -0.22 6.46 9.32
CA ILE A 54 0.68 7.37 10.04
C ILE A 54 1.04 6.89 11.46
N ASN A 55 0.25 5.98 12.04
CA ASN A 55 0.52 5.35 13.33
C ASN A 55 1.27 4.00 13.20
N GLY A 56 1.60 3.60 11.98
CA GLY A 56 2.43 2.44 11.68
C GLY A 56 1.68 1.13 11.54
N TYR A 57 0.36 1.12 11.36
CA TYR A 57 -0.42 -0.11 11.13
C TYR A 57 -0.69 -0.37 9.65
N ILE A 58 -0.66 -1.63 9.22
CA ILE A 58 -0.81 -2.01 7.80
C ILE A 58 -2.12 -1.49 7.21
N ALA A 59 -2.03 -0.59 6.25
CA ALA A 59 -3.15 0.13 5.66
C ALA A 59 -3.41 -0.26 4.20
N GLY A 60 -2.46 -0.93 3.55
CA GLY A 60 -2.63 -1.39 2.17
C GLY A 60 -1.39 -2.09 1.61
N THR A 61 -1.43 -2.37 0.32
CA THR A 61 -0.31 -2.86 -0.46
C THR A 61 -0.30 -2.20 -1.83
N GLN A 62 0.88 -2.13 -2.42
CA GLN A 62 1.09 -1.58 -3.74
C GLN A 62 2.04 -2.46 -4.52
N SER A 63 1.70 -2.72 -5.79
CA SER A 63 2.62 -3.35 -6.74
C SER A 63 3.01 -2.32 -7.79
N ILE A 64 4.31 -2.13 -7.98
CA ILE A 64 4.86 -1.19 -8.95
C ILE A 64 5.35 -1.96 -10.17
N VAL A 65 4.99 -1.43 -11.33
CA VAL A 65 5.44 -1.88 -12.64
C VAL A 65 6.30 -0.76 -13.24
N PRO A 66 7.63 -0.89 -13.27
CA PRO A 66 8.52 0.16 -13.78
C PRO A 66 8.33 0.43 -15.28
N ASN A 67 8.57 1.66 -15.71
CA ASN A 67 8.46 2.08 -17.13
C ASN A 67 9.46 1.38 -18.08
N ILE A 68 10.48 0.68 -17.55
CA ILE A 68 11.49 -0.02 -18.36
C ILE A 68 11.00 -1.35 -18.94
N VAL A 69 9.82 -1.82 -18.52
CA VAL A 69 9.27 -3.09 -18.99
C VAL A 69 8.31 -2.80 -20.16
N ASP A 70 8.60 -3.38 -21.33
CA ASP A 70 7.74 -3.29 -22.51
C ASP A 70 6.45 -4.09 -22.26
N ILE A 71 5.45 -3.43 -21.67
CA ILE A 71 4.22 -4.06 -21.22
C ILE A 71 3.06 -3.60 -22.08
N HIS A 72 2.25 -4.59 -22.46
CA HIS A 72 1.03 -4.46 -23.25
C HIS A 72 0.08 -3.39 -22.70
N THR A 73 -0.80 -2.88 -23.57
CA THR A 73 -1.80 -1.81 -23.33
C THR A 73 -2.66 -1.94 -22.05
N ALA A 74 -2.67 -3.09 -21.37
CA ALA A 74 -3.46 -3.36 -20.17
C ALA A 74 -3.00 -2.61 -18.91
N ILE A 75 -1.74 -2.18 -18.80
CA ILE A 75 -1.26 -1.36 -17.65
C ILE A 75 -1.50 0.15 -17.84
N ASN A 76 -1.83 0.58 -19.06
CA ASN A 76 -2.15 1.97 -19.38
C ASN A 76 -3.61 2.33 -19.06
N ARG A 77 -4.31 1.48 -18.30
CA ARG A 77 -5.70 1.64 -17.90
C ARG A 77 -5.88 1.28 -16.43
N ALA A 78 -6.98 1.76 -15.85
CA ALA A 78 -7.41 1.34 -14.52
C ALA A 78 -7.41 -0.20 -14.38
N PRO A 79 -7.02 -0.74 -13.22
CA PRO A 79 -6.74 -0.02 -11.96
C PRO A 79 -5.30 0.50 -11.81
N PHE A 80 -4.47 0.44 -12.84
CA PHE A 80 -3.10 0.95 -12.75
C PHE A 80 -3.08 2.48 -12.81
N VAL A 81 -2.38 3.09 -11.85
CA VAL A 81 -2.17 4.53 -11.78
C VAL A 81 -0.76 4.85 -12.26
N SER A 82 -0.66 5.60 -13.37
CA SER A 82 0.62 6.07 -13.89
C SER A 82 1.23 7.15 -12.99
N TYR A 83 2.54 7.06 -12.78
CA TYR A 83 3.36 8.07 -12.12
C TYR A 83 4.76 8.09 -12.78
N PRO A 84 5.63 9.08 -12.48
CA PRO A 84 6.87 9.27 -13.24
C PRO A 84 7.78 8.05 -13.40
N GLU A 85 7.80 7.13 -12.43
CA GLU A 85 8.69 5.96 -12.46
C GLU A 85 8.01 4.67 -12.97
N GLY A 86 6.68 4.67 -13.13
CA GLY A 86 5.97 3.45 -13.51
C GLY A 86 4.46 3.53 -13.40
N HIS A 87 3.86 2.36 -13.21
CA HIS A 87 2.44 2.15 -13.00
C HIS A 87 2.24 1.42 -11.67
N ALA A 88 1.34 1.92 -10.83
CA ALA A 88 1.07 1.33 -9.53
C ALA A 88 -0.33 0.71 -9.50
N LEU A 89 -0.41 -0.55 -9.08
CA LEU A 89 -1.65 -1.16 -8.61
C LEU A 89 -1.70 -1.00 -7.10
N THR A 90 -2.65 -0.23 -6.58
CA THR A 90 -2.73 0.07 -5.14
C THR A 90 -4.07 -0.38 -4.56
N VAL A 91 -3.99 -1.08 -3.44
CA VAL A 91 -5.16 -1.54 -2.68
C VAL A 91 -4.99 -1.15 -1.23
N TYR A 92 -6.02 -0.54 -0.65
CA TYR A 92 -6.08 -0.18 0.76
C TYR A 92 -7.02 -1.09 1.53
N PHE A 93 -6.64 -1.42 2.76
CA PHE A 93 -7.44 -2.21 3.71
C PHE A 93 -8.29 -1.33 4.64
N VAL A 94 -8.02 -0.02 4.62
CA VAL A 94 -8.74 0.99 5.40
C VAL A 94 -9.05 2.20 4.52
N ASN A 95 -9.94 3.07 4.98
CA ASN A 95 -10.32 4.26 4.22
C ASN A 95 -9.06 5.12 3.92
N PRO A 96 -8.73 5.40 2.64
CA PRO A 96 -7.55 6.17 2.28
C PRO A 96 -7.46 7.56 2.94
N ALA A 97 -8.60 8.18 3.22
CA ALA A 97 -8.68 9.51 3.81
C ALA A 97 -8.04 9.60 5.21
N ILE A 98 -8.00 8.49 5.96
CA ILE A 98 -7.43 8.47 7.31
C ILE A 98 -5.95 8.09 7.32
N ILE A 99 -5.43 7.44 6.27
CA ILE A 99 -4.13 6.76 6.29
C ILE A 99 -2.99 7.72 6.62
N CYS A 100 -2.98 8.91 6.01
CA CYS A 100 -1.94 9.92 6.21
C CYS A 100 -2.34 11.09 7.10
N THR A 101 -3.52 11.03 7.73
CA THR A 101 -4.05 12.14 8.56
C THR A 101 -4.13 11.74 10.02
N THR A 102 -5.07 10.86 10.37
CA THR A 102 -5.29 10.41 11.76
C THR A 102 -4.70 9.03 12.03
N GLY A 103 -4.69 8.15 11.02
CA GLY A 103 -4.40 6.74 11.15
C GLY A 103 -5.42 6.00 12.03
N ARG A 104 -5.16 4.72 12.29
CA ARG A 104 -5.88 3.95 13.32
C ARG A 104 -5.16 4.00 14.64
N THR A 105 -5.92 3.92 15.71
CA THR A 105 -5.43 3.64 17.05
C THR A 105 -5.12 2.15 17.24
N ALA A 106 -4.40 1.80 18.30
CA ALA A 106 -4.14 0.41 18.67
C ALA A 106 -5.43 -0.38 18.91
N ALA A 107 -6.44 0.24 19.53
CA ALA A 107 -7.73 -0.40 19.80
C ALA A 107 -8.47 -0.74 18.50
N GLU A 108 -8.56 0.23 17.58
CA GLU A 108 -9.16 0.01 16.26
C GLU A 108 -8.41 -1.05 15.46
N PHE A 109 -7.08 -1.05 15.46
CA PHE A 109 -6.30 -2.08 14.79
C PHE A 109 -6.53 -3.49 15.38
N ASN A 110 -6.63 -3.60 16.71
CA ASN A 110 -6.90 -4.86 17.38
C ASN A 110 -8.30 -5.40 17.06
N GLU A 111 -9.30 -4.52 16.97
CA GLU A 111 -10.68 -4.89 16.64
C GLU A 111 -10.84 -5.23 15.15
N GLN A 112 -10.31 -4.39 14.26
CA GLN A 112 -10.51 -4.47 12.82
C GLN A 112 -9.53 -5.42 12.13
N GLY A 113 -8.46 -5.82 12.80
CA GLY A 113 -7.42 -6.63 12.21
C GLY A 113 -6.70 -5.88 11.06
N THR A 114 -6.56 -6.53 9.91
CA THR A 114 -5.82 -5.95 8.77
C THR A 114 -6.55 -4.74 8.20
N GLY A 115 -7.88 -4.76 8.24
CA GLY A 115 -8.71 -3.70 7.71
C GLY A 115 -10.18 -4.04 7.73
N THR A 116 -11.01 -3.07 7.41
CA THR A 116 -12.47 -3.19 7.46
C THR A 116 -13.11 -3.43 6.09
N ARG A 117 -12.43 -3.00 5.02
CA ARG A 117 -12.90 -3.05 3.64
C ARG A 117 -11.71 -3.09 2.68
N LEU A 118 -11.97 -3.41 1.43
CA LEU A 118 -10.97 -3.36 0.36
C LEU A 118 -11.27 -2.17 -0.56
N TYR A 119 -10.33 -1.23 -0.67
CA TYR A 119 -10.43 -0.06 -1.53
C TYR A 119 -9.41 -0.18 -2.65
N LEU A 120 -9.88 -0.28 -3.88
CA LEU A 120 -9.04 -0.32 -5.08
C LEU A 120 -8.86 1.09 -5.62
N GLN A 121 -7.61 1.55 -5.68
CA GLN A 121 -7.31 2.82 -6.31
C GLN A 121 -7.38 2.66 -7.84
N ILE A 122 -8.19 3.49 -8.49
CA ILE A 122 -8.40 3.41 -9.96
C ILE A 122 -7.94 4.68 -10.70
N ASN A 123 -7.58 5.73 -9.96
CA ASN A 123 -7.11 7.00 -10.48
C ASN A 123 -6.07 7.63 -9.53
N PRO A 124 -5.41 8.74 -9.89
CA PRO A 124 -4.41 9.39 -9.03
C PRO A 124 -4.93 10.00 -7.72
N PHE A 125 -6.24 10.02 -7.47
CA PHE A 125 -6.87 10.54 -6.26
C PHE A 125 -7.23 9.37 -5.33
N PRO A 126 -6.39 9.06 -4.32
CA PRO A 126 -6.56 7.87 -3.50
C PRO A 126 -7.87 7.89 -2.69
N ASP A 127 -8.40 9.06 -2.36
CA ASP A 127 -9.66 9.22 -1.62
C ASP A 127 -10.90 8.90 -2.48
N GLU A 128 -10.74 8.76 -3.80
CA GLU A 128 -11.77 8.31 -4.76
C GLU A 128 -11.67 6.80 -5.06
N SER A 129 -10.91 6.05 -4.28
CA SER A 129 -10.80 4.59 -4.43
C SER A 129 -12.16 3.90 -4.36
N VAL A 130 -12.37 2.90 -5.21
CA VAL A 130 -13.63 2.14 -5.24
C VAL A 130 -13.62 1.03 -4.19
N ILE A 131 -14.73 0.86 -3.48
CA ILE A 131 -14.89 -0.24 -2.52
C ILE A 131 -15.21 -1.51 -3.31
N LEU A 132 -14.44 -2.57 -3.08
CA LEU A 132 -14.72 -3.89 -3.65
C LEU A 132 -15.67 -4.68 -2.72
N PRO A 133 -16.62 -5.45 -3.29
CA PRO A 133 -17.54 -6.30 -2.53
C PRO A 133 -16.87 -7.39 -1.70
#